data_AF-A0A2V8ITS1-F1
#
_entry.id   AF-A0A2V8ITS1-F1
#
_cell.length_a   1.000
_cell.length_b   1.000
_cell.length_c   1.000
_cell.angle_alpha   90.00
_cell.angle_beta   90.00
_cell.angle_gamma   90.00
#
_symmetry.space_group_name_H-M   'P 1'
#
loop_
_entity.id
_entity.type
_entity.pdbx_description
1 polymer ?
#
loop_
_entity_poly.entity_id
_entity_poly.type
_entity_poly.pdbx_seq_one_letter_code
_entity_poly.pdbx_strand_id
1 'polypeptide(L)'
;MGDSGEGLVDAEARIQEQMEEREADRRRRANGKTPAVDPERLREIESLKLAKAELTRQAGATTHPIRKKQIDAALAEIDRRLAQSPAK
;
A
#
# COMPACT_ATOMS: atom_id res chain seq x y z
N MET A 1 -38.54 -3.86 41.28
CA MET A 1 -38.56 -2.65 40.45
C MET A 1 -37.13 -2.24 40.22
N GLY A 2 -36.74 -2.03 38.96
CA GLY A 2 -35.38 -1.72 38.53
C GLY A 2 -34.57 -2.99 38.29
N ASP A 3 -33.88 -3.18 37.17
CA ASP A 3 -33.75 -2.40 35.96
C ASP A 3 -33.12 -3.37 34.96
N SER A 4 -33.91 -3.84 33.99
CA SER A 4 -33.47 -4.77 32.95
C SER A 4 -33.46 -4.07 31.58
N GLY A 5 -33.62 -2.74 31.58
CA GLY A 5 -33.83 -1.92 30.38
C GLY A 5 -32.66 -0.99 30.08
N GLU A 6 -31.89 -0.54 31.08
CA GLU A 6 -30.80 0.42 30.86
C GLU A 6 -29.66 -0.15 29.99
N GLY A 7 -29.41 -1.46 30.03
CA GLY A 7 -28.35 -2.10 29.22
C GLY A 7 -28.68 -2.32 27.74
N LEU A 8 -29.96 -2.35 27.36
CA LEU A 8 -30.38 -2.54 25.95
C LEU A 8 -30.34 -1.23 25.18
N VAL A 9 -30.71 -0.13 25.85
CA VAL A 9 -30.61 1.23 25.32
C VAL A 9 -29.14 1.56 25.00
N ASP A 10 -28.19 1.13 25.85
CA ASP A 10 -26.75 1.28 25.62
C ASP A 10 -26.21 0.42 24.47
N ALA A 11 -26.79 -0.76 24.24
CA ALA A 11 -26.35 -1.65 23.16
C ALA A 11 -26.79 -1.12 21.78
N GLU A 12 -28.05 -0.67 21.67
CA GLU A 12 -28.57 -0.05 20.45
C GLU A 12 -27.90 1.28 20.16
N ALA A 13 -27.67 2.12 21.18
CA ALA A 13 -26.92 3.36 21.04
C ALA A 13 -25.48 3.11 20.56
N ARG A 14 -24.79 2.11 21.11
CA ARG A 14 -23.43 1.74 20.68
C ARG A 14 -23.38 1.20 19.25
N ILE A 15 -24.38 0.44 18.82
CA ILE A 15 -24.48 -0.05 17.44
C ILE A 15 -24.71 1.13 16.48
N GLN A 16 -25.59 2.06 16.86
CA GLN A 16 -25.89 3.25 16.08
C GLN A 16 -24.65 4.16 15.95
N GLU A 17 -23.91 4.36 17.02
CA GLU A 17 -22.67 5.14 17.03
C GLU A 17 -21.59 4.51 16.12
N GLN A 18 -21.44 3.18 16.14
CA GLN A 18 -20.53 2.47 15.22
C GLN A 18 -20.98 2.55 13.75
N MET A 19 -22.29 2.54 13.50
CA MET A 19 -22.86 2.70 12.16
C MET A 19 -22.57 4.10 11.63
N GLU A 20 -22.78 5.12 12.46
CA GLU A 20 -22.51 6.53 12.13
C GLU A 20 -21.02 6.78 11.92
N GLU A 21 -20.14 6.19 12.73
CA GLU A 21 -18.68 6.27 12.56
C GLU A 21 -18.24 5.63 11.22
N ARG A 22 -18.78 4.45 10.89
CA ARG A 22 -18.53 3.78 9.60
C ARG A 22 -19.08 4.56 8.41
N GLU A 23 -20.20 5.24 8.57
CA GLU A 23 -20.80 6.06 7.52
C GLU A 23 -20.03 7.37 7.33
N ALA A 24 -19.59 8.00 8.42
CA ALA A 24 -18.70 9.15 8.40
C ALA A 24 -17.36 8.81 7.72
N ASP A 25 -16.78 7.64 7.99
CA ASP A 25 -15.58 7.15 7.31
C ASP A 25 -15.82 6.87 5.83
N ARG A 26 -16.96 6.27 5.46
CA ARG A 26 -17.35 6.12 4.05
C ARG A 26 -17.48 7.46 3.35
N ARG A 27 -18.14 8.45 3.98
CA ARG A 27 -18.28 9.81 3.44
C ARG A 27 -16.94 10.52 3.35
N ARG A 28 -16.04 10.37 4.32
CA ARG A 28 -14.66 10.92 4.28
C ARG A 28 -13.84 10.31 3.15
N ARG A 29 -13.98 9.02 2.87
CA ARG A 29 -13.33 8.35 1.72
C ARG A 29 -13.96 8.77 0.38
N ALA A 30 -15.28 8.91 0.33
CA ALA A 30 -15.99 9.35 -0.88
C ALA A 30 -15.77 10.82 -1.21
N ASN A 31 -15.65 11.68 -0.19
CA ASN A 31 -15.37 13.12 -0.33
C ASN A 31 -13.87 13.44 -0.27
N GLY A 32 -13.04 12.45 0.05
CA GLY A 32 -11.59 12.57 0.09
C GLY A 32 -11.08 12.73 -1.33
N LYS A 33 -10.56 13.92 -1.64
CA LYS A 33 -9.81 14.25 -2.85
C LYS A 33 -8.48 13.48 -2.95
N THR A 34 -8.39 12.25 -2.45
CA THR A 34 -7.25 11.41 -2.71
C THR A 34 -7.40 10.98 -4.16
N PRO A 35 -6.53 11.42 -5.08
CA PRO A 35 -6.60 10.92 -6.45
C PRO A 35 -6.54 9.40 -6.38
N ALA A 36 -7.50 8.73 -7.01
CA ALA A 36 -7.50 7.28 -7.10
C ALA A 36 -6.16 6.87 -7.74
N VAL A 37 -5.24 6.38 -6.93
CA VAL A 37 -3.95 5.91 -7.42
C VAL A 37 -4.24 4.67 -8.24
N ASP A 38 -3.80 4.66 -9.49
CA ASP A 38 -3.97 3.51 -10.37
C ASP A 38 -3.34 2.26 -9.71
N PRO A 39 -4.14 1.23 -9.38
CA PRO A 39 -3.66 0.06 -8.68
C PRO A 39 -2.63 -0.72 -9.50
N GLU A 40 -2.71 -0.71 -10.83
CA GLU A 40 -1.72 -1.37 -11.67
C GLU A 40 -0.39 -0.62 -11.65
N ARG A 41 -0.43 0.72 -11.63
CA ARG A 41 0.77 1.54 -11.45
C ARG A 41 1.45 1.28 -10.11
N LEU A 42 0.68 1.12 -9.03
CA LEU A 42 1.24 0.75 -7.73
C LEU A 42 1.88 -0.65 -7.77
N ARG A 43 1.20 -1.63 -8.37
CA ARG A 43 1.73 -3.00 -8.53
C ARG A 43 3.03 -3.03 -9.33
N GLU A 44 3.12 -2.22 -10.37
CA GLU A 44 4.34 -2.09 -11.19
C GLU A 44 5.50 -1.54 -10.36
N ILE A 45 5.28 -0.46 -9.59
CA ILE A 45 6.30 0.14 -8.73
C ILE A 45 6.78 -0.86 -7.68
N GLU A 46 5.87 -1.57 -7.01
CA GLU A 46 6.25 -2.57 -6.01
C GLU A 46 7.01 -3.75 -6.65
N SER A 47 6.62 -4.17 -7.85
CA SER A 47 7.35 -5.19 -8.61
C SER A 47 8.77 -4.75 -8.98
N LEU A 48 8.95 -3.48 -9.38
CA LEU A 48 10.27 -2.90 -9.65
C LEU A 48 11.13 -2.83 -8.38
N LYS A 49 10.56 -2.45 -7.23
CA LYS A 49 11.27 -2.46 -5.94
C LYS A 49 11.73 -3.86 -5.55
N LEU A 50 10.88 -4.87 -5.70
CA LEU A 50 11.23 -6.27 -5.45
C LEU A 50 12.35 -6.74 -6.38
N ALA A 51 12.25 -6.44 -7.67
CA ALA A 51 13.29 -6.78 -8.64
C ALA A 51 14.63 -6.10 -8.32
N LYS A 52 14.61 -4.83 -7.90
CA LYS A 52 15.82 -4.12 -7.46
C LYS A 52 16.47 -4.80 -6.25
N ALA A 53 15.70 -5.15 -5.24
CA ALA A 53 16.20 -5.82 -4.03
C ALA A 53 16.83 -7.17 -4.37
N GLU A 54 16.19 -7.96 -5.24
CA GLU A 54 16.70 -9.23 -5.75
C GLU A 54 18.04 -9.06 -6.48
N LEU A 55 18.09 -8.17 -7.47
CA LEU A 55 19.29 -7.95 -8.27
C LEU A 55 20.44 -7.38 -7.46
N THR A 56 20.16 -6.53 -6.46
CA THR A 56 21.17 -6.03 -5.53
C THR A 56 21.79 -7.17 -4.72
N ARG A 57 20.97 -8.11 -4.24
CA ARG A 57 21.46 -9.31 -3.56
C ARG A 57 22.31 -10.18 -4.50
N GLN A 58 21.87 -10.39 -5.74
CA GLN A 58 22.63 -11.14 -6.74
C GLN A 58 23.97 -10.47 -7.05
N ALA A 59 24.00 -9.13 -7.15
CA ALA A 59 25.23 -8.38 -7.38
C ALA A 59 26.29 -8.63 -6.29
N GLY A 60 25.85 -8.73 -5.03
CA GLY A 60 26.73 -9.03 -3.90
C GLY A 60 27.30 -10.45 -3.90
N ALA A 61 26.59 -11.41 -4.48
CA ALA A 61 27.02 -12.82 -4.53
C ALA A 61 27.70 -13.22 -5.86
N THR A 62 27.53 -12.44 -6.92
CA THR A 62 28.01 -12.78 -8.27
C THR A 62 29.51 -12.53 -8.43
N THR A 63 30.26 -13.57 -8.76
CA THR A 63 31.70 -13.50 -9.04
C THR A 63 32.03 -13.36 -10.52
N HIS A 64 31.16 -13.82 -11.42
CA HIS A 64 31.41 -13.80 -12.86
C HIS A 64 31.34 -12.36 -13.42
N PRO A 65 32.41 -11.83 -14.04
CA PRO A 65 32.54 -10.41 -14.36
C PRO A 65 31.52 -9.91 -15.39
N ILE A 66 31.21 -10.73 -16.40
CA ILE A 66 30.20 -10.38 -17.41
C ILE A 66 28.80 -10.37 -16.77
N ARG A 67 28.54 -11.33 -15.87
CA ARG A 67 27.23 -11.41 -15.20
C ARG A 67 27.04 -10.22 -14.27
N LYS A 68 28.09 -9.79 -13.57
CA LYS A 68 28.08 -8.58 -12.74
C LYS A 68 27.72 -7.35 -13.56
N LYS A 69 28.37 -7.12 -14.71
CA LYS A 69 28.03 -6.02 -15.62
C LYS A 69 26.58 -6.05 -16.09
N GLN A 70 26.04 -7.23 -16.38
CA GLN A 70 24.63 -7.37 -16.77
C GLN A 70 23.67 -7.01 -15.63
N ILE A 71 23.97 -7.44 -14.40
CA ILE A 71 23.19 -7.11 -13.21
C ILE A 71 23.23 -5.61 -12.94
N ASP A 72 24.42 -4.99 -13.03
CA ASP A 72 24.59 -3.54 -12.84
C ASP A 72 23.79 -2.74 -13.87
N ALA A 73 23.80 -3.16 -15.14
CA ALA A 73 23.00 -2.54 -16.20
C ALA A 73 21.48 -2.68 -15.95
N ALA A 74 21.04 -3.85 -15.47
CA ALA A 74 19.64 -4.08 -15.14
C ALA A 74 19.18 -3.23 -13.93
N LEU A 75 20.04 -3.09 -12.91
CA LEU A 75 19.78 -2.20 -11.77
C LEU A 75 19.64 -0.74 -12.21
N ALA A 76 20.52 -0.25 -13.08
CA ALA A 76 20.45 1.11 -13.62
C ALA A 76 19.14 1.37 -14.39
N GLU A 77 18.67 0.39 -15.16
CA GLU A 77 17.38 0.49 -15.86
C GLU A 77 16.19 0.50 -14.90
N ILE A 78 16.20 -0.32 -13.85
CA ILE A 78 15.15 -0.29 -12.82
C ILE A 78 15.12 1.06 -12.11
N ASP A 79 16.28 1.62 -11.77
CA ASP A 79 16.37 2.94 -11.14
C ASP A 79 15.81 4.04 -12.04
N ARG A 80 16.12 3.98 -13.34
CA ARG A 80 15.53 4.89 -14.33
C ARG A 80 14.01 4.80 -14.37
N ARG A 81 13.43 3.59 -14.34
CA ARG A 81 11.97 3.38 -14.35
C ARG A 81 11.31 3.85 -13.07
N LEU A 82 11.90 3.56 -11.92
CA LEU A 82 11.39 4.02 -10.63
C LEU A 82 11.38 5.56 -10.54
N ALA A 83 12.40 6.23 -11.07
CA ALA A 83 12.43 7.70 -11.14
C ALA A 83 11.34 8.29 -12.06
N GLN A 84 10.94 7.55 -13.11
CA GLN A 84 9.87 7.96 -14.04
C GLN A 84 8.46 7.63 -13.51
N SER A 85 8.36 6.70 -12.55
CA SER A 85 7.12 6.26 -11.92
C SER A 85 7.10 6.58 -10.42
N PRO A 86 7.12 7.85 -10.01
CA PRO A 86 6.99 8.19 -8.59
C PRO A 86 5.62 7.74 -8.10
N ALA A 87 5.59 7.11 -6.93
CA ALA A 87 4.37 6.92 -6.17
C ALA A 87 3.86 8.32 -5.79
N LYS A 88 2.72 8.72 -6.35
CA LYS A 88 2.03 9.96 -6.00
C LYS A 88 1.10 9.72 -4.82
#